data_AF-A0A7C7PS18-F1
#
_entry.id   AF-A0A7C7PS18-F1
#
_cell.length_a   1.000
_cell.length_b   1.000
_cell.length_c   1.000
_cell.angle_alpha   90.00
_cell.angle_beta   90.00
_cell.angle_gamma   90.00
#
_symmetry.space_group_name_H-M   'P 1'
#
loop_
_entity.id
_entity.type
_entity.pdbx_description
1 polymer ?
#
loop_
_entity_poly.entity_id
_entity_poly.type
_entity_poly.pdbx_seq_one_letter_code
_entity_poly.pdbx_strand_id
1 'polypeptide(L)'
;MITALIILLLGIFALILWFFLFPVMYVRKAGKPSGVIEPPNGYLYSYVIHIHTQFSYDSLGKPSDLLEAKETQGIDYVIVTDHDNDNVRFFADDWLLAGREVKVHNAKGQLVGDLLEIGELKVIAHPFREKYRWRLEKREDYLIELIDLRDALFEKRASVLLFVLGAMLLYPLLGGKVLSHLTRLIDTLRYVRRYFREGWRNKPV
;
A
#
# COMPACT_ATOMS: atom_id res chain seq x y z
N MET A 1 4.43 -32.91 31.16
CA MET A 1 5.00 -32.12 30.04
C MET A 1 4.56 -32.64 28.68
N ILE A 2 4.67 -33.94 28.40
CA ILE A 2 4.28 -34.55 27.11
C ILE A 2 2.79 -34.28 26.77
N THR A 3 1.89 -34.42 27.74
CA THR A 3 0.45 -34.17 27.54
C THR A 3 0.14 -32.73 27.16
N ALA A 4 0.82 -31.75 27.77
CA ALA A 4 0.64 -30.34 27.46
C ALA A 4 1.16 -29.99 26.06
N LEU A 5 2.28 -30.61 25.65
CA LEU A 5 2.83 -30.46 24.30
C LEU A 5 1.90 -31.05 23.24
N ILE A 6 1.30 -32.22 23.51
CA ILE A 6 0.33 -32.85 22.60
C ILE A 6 -0.93 -32.00 22.44
N ILE A 7 -1.45 -31.45 23.54
CA ILE A 7 -2.63 -30.55 23.49
C ILE A 7 -2.30 -29.29 22.68
N LEU A 8 -1.11 -28.70 22.87
CA LEU A 8 -0.67 -27.54 22.10
C LEU A 8 -0.56 -27.85 20.60
N LEU A 9 0.04 -28.99 20.24
CA LEU A 9 0.19 -29.41 18.84
C LEU A 9 -1.16 -29.69 18.18
N LEU A 10 -2.10 -30.32 18.91
CA LEU A 10 -3.47 -30.53 18.43
C LEU A 10 -4.22 -29.21 18.24
N GLY A 11 -4.02 -28.24 19.14
CA GLY A 11 -4.59 -26.90 18.99
C GLY A 11 -4.06 -26.17 17.77
N ILE A 12 -2.74 -26.19 17.54
CA ILE A 12 -2.11 -25.61 16.35
C ILE A 12 -2.61 -26.31 15.08
N PHE A 13 -2.67 -27.64 15.08
CA PHE A 13 -3.15 -28.42 13.94
C PHE A 13 -4.61 -28.11 13.61
N ALA A 14 -5.49 -28.02 14.61
CA ALA A 14 -6.88 -27.63 14.43
C ALA A 14 -7.03 -26.21 13.87
N LEU A 15 -6.16 -25.28 14.30
CA LEU A 15 -6.16 -23.88 13.82
C LEU A 15 -5.67 -23.77 12.37
N ILE A 16 -4.67 -24.58 11.99
CA ILE A 16 -4.21 -24.74 10.61
C ILE A 16 -5.34 -25.34 9.76
N LEU A 17 -5.95 -26.45 10.21
CA LEU A 17 -7.09 -27.08 9.53
C LEU A 17 -8.25 -26.10 9.35
N TRP A 18 -8.59 -25.34 10.39
CA TRP A 18 -9.61 -24.29 10.31
C TRP A 18 -9.28 -23.25 9.24
N PHE A 19 -8.03 -22.77 9.21
CA PHE A 19 -7.56 -21.80 8.22
C PHE A 19 -7.62 -22.33 6.79
N PHE A 20 -7.24 -23.60 6.57
CA PHE A 20 -7.22 -24.22 5.23
C PHE A 20 -8.57 -24.79 4.77
N LEU A 21 -9.46 -25.17 5.68
CA LEU A 21 -10.79 -25.71 5.38
C LEU A 21 -11.89 -24.65 5.30
N PHE A 22 -11.66 -23.44 5.85
CA PHE A 22 -12.50 -22.26 5.62
C PHE A 22 -11.79 -21.23 4.70
N PRO A 23 -11.35 -21.59 3.48
CA PRO A 23 -11.10 -20.56 2.49
C PRO A 23 -12.46 -20.00 2.07
N VAL A 24 -12.50 -18.70 1.75
CA VAL A 24 -13.72 -17.96 1.34
C VAL A 24 -14.59 -17.45 2.50
N MET A 25 -14.04 -16.51 3.28
CA MET A 25 -14.89 -15.45 3.82
C MET A 25 -14.88 -14.28 2.85
N TYR A 26 -15.99 -14.13 2.12
CA TYR A 26 -16.32 -12.92 1.37
C TYR A 26 -15.95 -11.69 2.19
N VAL A 27 -15.16 -10.79 1.61
CA VAL A 27 -15.04 -9.42 2.10
C VAL A 27 -16.41 -8.78 1.94
N ARG A 28 -17.25 -8.90 2.98
CA ARG A 28 -18.49 -8.11 3.05
C ARG A 28 -18.10 -6.64 3.02
N LYS A 29 -18.73 -5.91 2.09
CA LYS A 29 -18.61 -4.46 1.84
C LYS A 29 -17.99 -3.74 3.04
N ALA A 30 -16.75 -3.28 2.88
CA ALA A 30 -16.13 -2.37 3.83
C ALA A 30 -17.12 -1.23 4.10
N GLY A 31 -17.48 -1.03 5.37
CA GLY A 31 -18.40 0.04 5.74
C GLY A 31 -17.86 1.38 5.25
N LYS A 32 -18.75 2.28 4.84
CA LYS A 32 -18.39 3.66 4.47
C LYS A 32 -17.51 4.26 5.59
N PRO A 33 -16.38 4.91 5.27
CA PRO A 33 -15.49 5.47 6.28
C PRO A 33 -16.26 6.42 7.20
N SER A 34 -16.11 6.21 8.51
CA SER A 34 -16.71 7.04 9.55
C SER A 34 -15.89 8.32 9.72
N GLY A 35 -16.54 9.47 9.55
CA GLY A 35 -15.95 10.80 9.75
C GLY A 35 -15.57 11.47 8.44
N VAL A 36 -16.56 11.98 7.72
CA VAL A 36 -16.33 12.89 6.60
C VAL A 36 -15.83 14.19 7.22
N ILE A 37 -14.55 14.51 7.05
CA ILE A 37 -14.09 15.90 7.09
C ILE A 37 -14.94 16.60 6.05
N GLU A 38 -15.80 17.56 6.43
CA GLU A 38 -16.60 18.30 5.45
C GLU A 38 -15.64 18.89 4.43
N PRO A 39 -15.65 18.39 3.18
CA PRO A 39 -14.70 18.87 2.20
C PRO A 39 -15.01 20.33 1.91
N PRO A 40 -13.98 21.15 1.61
CA PRO A 40 -14.22 22.51 1.13
C PRO A 40 -15.16 22.49 -0.08
N ASN A 41 -15.86 23.59 -0.36
CA ASN A 41 -16.73 23.74 -1.53
C ASN A 41 -15.95 23.45 -2.82
N GLY A 42 -15.96 22.19 -3.26
CA GLY A 42 -15.15 21.65 -4.34
C GLY A 42 -15.39 20.15 -4.49
N TYR A 43 -14.95 19.59 -5.61
CA TYR A 43 -15.01 18.14 -5.82
C TYR A 43 -13.89 17.47 -5.02
N LEU A 44 -14.28 16.60 -4.08
CA LEU A 44 -13.34 15.72 -3.40
C LEU A 44 -13.24 14.42 -4.20
N TYR A 45 -12.05 14.13 -4.72
CA TYR A 45 -11.76 12.86 -5.38
C TYR A 45 -10.79 12.05 -4.53
N SER A 46 -11.08 10.77 -4.41
CA SER A 46 -10.21 9.76 -3.81
C SER A 46 -9.35 9.11 -4.89
N TYR A 47 -8.06 8.92 -4.61
CA TYR A 47 -7.14 8.30 -5.54
C TYR A 47 -6.22 7.30 -4.85
N VAL A 48 -5.81 6.28 -5.59
CA VAL A 48 -4.71 5.39 -5.20
C VAL A 48 -3.65 5.45 -6.28
N ILE A 49 -2.44 5.82 -5.88
CA ILE A 49 -1.26 5.88 -6.72
C ILE A 49 -0.32 4.74 -6.39
N HIS A 50 0.55 4.40 -7.33
CA HIS A 50 1.61 3.41 -7.14
C HIS A 50 1.07 1.98 -7.08
N ILE A 51 0.33 1.61 -8.12
CA ILE A 51 -0.25 0.28 -8.28
C ILE A 51 0.49 -0.45 -9.40
N HIS A 52 0.73 -1.75 -9.21
CA HIS A 52 1.28 -2.63 -10.23
C HIS A 52 0.25 -3.64 -10.73
N THR A 53 0.27 -3.89 -12.03
CA THR A 53 -0.50 -4.93 -12.72
C THR A 53 0.40 -6.06 -13.20
N GLN A 54 -0.18 -7.05 -13.88
CA GLN A 54 0.51 -8.14 -14.56
C GLN A 54 1.51 -7.69 -15.64
N PHE A 55 1.53 -6.41 -16.03
CA PHE A 55 2.57 -5.86 -16.91
C PHE A 55 3.86 -5.50 -16.16
N SER A 56 3.85 -5.62 -14.84
CA SER A 56 5.02 -5.52 -13.97
C SER A 56 5.49 -6.90 -13.52
N TYR A 57 6.79 -7.05 -13.23
CA TYR A 57 7.35 -8.35 -12.82
C TYR A 57 6.98 -8.76 -11.40
N ASP A 58 6.44 -7.85 -10.59
CA ASP A 58 6.16 -8.03 -9.16
C ASP A 58 4.66 -8.04 -8.81
N SER A 59 3.79 -8.10 -9.82
CA SER A 59 2.34 -8.19 -9.63
C SER A 59 1.70 -9.21 -10.57
N LEU A 60 0.57 -9.76 -10.13
CA LEU A 60 -0.26 -10.70 -10.89
C LEU A 60 -1.65 -10.14 -11.19
N GLY A 61 -1.97 -8.94 -10.69
CA GLY A 61 -3.31 -8.34 -10.83
C GLY A 61 -3.58 -7.87 -12.25
N LYS A 62 -4.75 -8.18 -12.78
CA LYS A 62 -5.18 -7.69 -14.09
C LYS A 62 -5.71 -6.26 -14.00
N PRO A 63 -5.67 -5.48 -15.09
CA PRO A 63 -6.36 -4.18 -15.14
C PRO A 63 -7.85 -4.29 -14.75
N SER A 64 -8.53 -5.39 -15.12
CA SER A 64 -9.92 -5.66 -14.71
C SER A 64 -10.11 -5.74 -13.20
N ASP A 65 -9.14 -6.34 -12.49
CA ASP A 65 -9.21 -6.51 -11.03
C ASP A 65 -9.10 -5.15 -10.33
N LEU A 66 -8.35 -4.20 -10.93
CA LEU A 66 -8.25 -2.84 -10.43
C LEU A 66 -9.56 -2.06 -10.60
N LEU A 67 -10.23 -2.21 -11.75
CA LEU A 67 -11.52 -1.56 -11.98
C LEU A 67 -12.58 -2.07 -11.00
N GLU A 68 -12.63 -3.38 -10.76
CA GLU A 68 -13.53 -3.98 -9.77
C GLU A 68 -13.21 -3.49 -8.33
N ALA A 69 -11.93 -3.47 -7.97
CA ALA A 69 -11.49 -2.99 -6.66
C ALA A 69 -11.82 -1.51 -6.47
N LYS A 70 -11.58 -0.67 -7.48
CA LYS A 70 -11.93 0.75 -7.49
C LYS A 70 -13.42 0.95 -7.22
N GLU A 71 -14.29 0.31 -7.99
CA GLU A 71 -15.75 0.41 -7.82
C GLU A 71 -16.20 -0.08 -6.44
N THR A 72 -15.67 -1.22 -6.00
CA THR A 72 -16.04 -1.84 -4.71
C THR A 72 -15.63 -0.98 -3.52
N GLN A 73 -14.48 -0.30 -3.61
CA GLN A 73 -13.95 0.56 -2.54
C GLN A 73 -14.42 2.01 -2.65
N GLY A 74 -15.13 2.38 -3.72
CA GLY A 74 -15.55 3.76 -3.97
C GLY A 74 -14.37 4.71 -4.17
N ILE A 75 -13.33 4.25 -4.86
CA ILE A 75 -12.17 5.06 -5.24
C ILE A 75 -12.48 5.74 -6.58
N ASP A 76 -12.18 7.03 -6.72
CA ASP A 76 -12.49 7.77 -7.95
C ASP A 76 -11.43 7.56 -9.02
N TYR A 77 -10.14 7.55 -8.65
CA TYR A 77 -9.02 7.39 -9.59
C TYR A 77 -8.02 6.33 -9.14
N VAL A 78 -7.49 5.58 -10.10
CA VAL A 78 -6.37 4.67 -9.90
C VAL A 78 -5.24 5.03 -10.84
N ILE A 79 -4.02 5.12 -10.31
CA ILE A 79 -2.83 5.47 -11.07
C ILE A 79 -1.87 4.28 -11.02
N VAL A 80 -1.75 3.60 -12.16
CA VAL A 80 -0.93 2.40 -12.31
C VAL A 80 0.45 2.81 -12.79
N THR A 81 1.50 2.30 -12.15
CA THR A 81 2.89 2.66 -12.41
C THR A 81 3.75 1.39 -12.48
N ASP A 82 3.52 0.60 -13.53
CA ASP A 82 4.27 -0.65 -13.74
C ASP A 82 5.78 -0.38 -13.95
N HIS A 83 6.64 -1.35 -13.59
CA HIS A 83 8.09 -1.19 -13.71
C HIS A 83 8.48 -1.02 -15.19
N ASP A 84 9.15 0.10 -15.49
CA ASP A 84 9.74 0.45 -16.79
C ASP A 84 8.78 0.49 -17.99
N ASN A 85 7.45 0.44 -17.78
CA ASN A 85 6.47 0.48 -18.86
C ASN A 85 5.13 1.09 -18.43
N ASP A 86 4.35 1.54 -19.42
CA ASP A 86 3.02 2.12 -19.26
C ASP A 86 1.95 1.31 -20.03
N ASN A 87 2.17 0.01 -20.24
CA ASN A 87 1.34 -0.83 -21.11
C ASN A 87 -0.13 -0.90 -20.66
N VAL A 88 -0.39 -0.68 -19.36
CA VAL A 88 -1.75 -0.55 -18.83
C VAL A 88 -2.58 0.54 -19.52
N ARG A 89 -1.94 1.52 -20.19
CA ARG A 89 -2.63 2.58 -20.97
C ARG A 89 -3.59 2.04 -22.04
N PHE A 90 -3.36 0.83 -22.56
CA PHE A 90 -4.28 0.20 -23.51
C PHE A 90 -5.60 -0.26 -22.87
N PHE A 91 -5.67 -0.21 -21.53
CA PHE A 91 -6.83 -0.51 -20.70
C PHE A 91 -7.27 0.71 -19.87
N ALA A 92 -6.66 1.88 -20.12
CA ALA A 92 -7.02 3.11 -19.43
C ALA A 92 -8.38 3.63 -19.87
N ASP A 93 -9.10 4.21 -18.92
CA ASP A 93 -10.35 4.93 -19.10
C ASP A 93 -10.24 6.31 -18.42
N ASP A 94 -11.36 7.04 -18.29
CA ASP A 94 -11.37 8.36 -17.64
C ASP A 94 -10.90 8.34 -16.16
N TRP A 95 -10.78 7.16 -15.56
CA TRP A 95 -10.54 6.97 -14.14
C TRP A 95 -9.28 6.15 -13.83
N LEU A 96 -8.71 5.47 -14.83
CA LEU A 96 -7.43 4.78 -14.77
C LEU A 96 -6.37 5.58 -15.51
N LEU A 97 -5.39 6.08 -14.78
CA LEU A 97 -4.23 6.78 -15.33
C LEU A 97 -3.05 5.83 -15.42
N ALA A 98 -2.40 5.80 -16.60
CA ALA A 98 -1.18 5.06 -16.80
C ALA A 98 0.05 5.95 -16.56
N GLY A 99 0.96 5.46 -15.73
CA GLY A 99 2.31 5.95 -15.57
C GLY A 99 3.29 4.78 -15.59
N ARG A 100 4.54 5.06 -15.22
CA ARG A 100 5.58 4.04 -15.07
C ARG A 100 6.45 4.32 -13.87
N GLU A 101 6.92 3.28 -13.21
CA GLU A 101 7.97 3.38 -12.19
C GLU A 101 9.33 3.16 -12.84
N VAL A 102 10.27 4.08 -12.62
CA VAL A 102 11.60 4.06 -13.22
C VAL A 102 12.67 4.11 -12.14
N LYS A 103 13.59 3.14 -12.19
CA LYS A 103 14.78 3.11 -11.33
C LYS A 103 15.79 4.14 -11.81
N VAL A 104 16.07 5.14 -10.97
CA VAL A 104 16.98 6.23 -11.35
C VAL A 104 18.42 5.83 -11.04
N HIS A 105 19.27 5.85 -12.05
CA HIS A 105 20.70 5.51 -11.93
C HIS A 105 21.57 6.75 -12.16
N ASN A 106 22.69 6.85 -11.44
CA ASN A 106 23.69 7.88 -11.69
C ASN A 106 24.60 7.51 -12.87
N ALA A 107 25.51 8.42 -13.26
CA ALA A 107 26.47 8.19 -14.35
C ALA A 107 27.39 6.96 -14.16
N LYS A 108 27.51 6.44 -12.93
CA LYS A 108 28.27 5.23 -12.61
C LYS A 108 27.40 3.96 -12.61
N GLY A 109 26.13 4.05 -13.00
CA GLY A 109 25.18 2.94 -12.99
C GLY A 109 24.70 2.55 -11.60
N GLN A 110 24.90 3.39 -10.57
CA GLN A 110 24.41 3.10 -9.23
C GLN A 110 22.98 3.63 -9.07
N LEU A 111 22.11 2.82 -8.45
CA LEU A 111 20.75 3.21 -8.09
C LEU A 111 20.78 4.36 -7.07
N VAL A 112 20.08 5.45 -7.41
CA VAL A 112 20.02 6.69 -6.62
C VAL A 112 18.61 7.17 -6.34
N GLY A 113 17.59 6.42 -6.74
CA GLY A 113 16.21 6.74 -6.45
C GLY A 113 15.21 5.89 -7.21
N ASP A 114 13.95 6.12 -6.88
CA ASP A 114 12.77 5.54 -7.52
C ASP A 114 11.83 6.67 -7.91
N LEU A 115 11.31 6.63 -9.14
CA LEU A 115 10.50 7.72 -9.68
C LEU A 115 9.28 7.18 -10.42
N LEU A 116 8.10 7.62 -10.00
CA LEU A 116 6.86 7.45 -10.75
C LEU A 116 6.71 8.59 -11.74
N GLU A 117 6.54 8.26 -13.00
CA GLU A 117 6.31 9.19 -14.09
C GLU A 117 4.88 9.04 -14.61
N ILE A 118 4.04 10.05 -14.37
CA ILE A 118 2.61 10.05 -14.73
C ILE A 118 2.33 11.32 -15.52
N GLY A 119 2.51 11.27 -16.84
CA GLY A 119 2.51 12.48 -17.67
C GLY A 119 3.57 13.49 -17.20
N GLU A 120 3.14 14.71 -16.86
CA GLU A 120 4.00 15.76 -16.31
C GLU A 120 4.27 15.60 -14.81
N LEU A 121 3.49 14.77 -14.11
CA LEU A 121 3.64 14.53 -12.68
C LEU A 121 4.83 13.60 -12.42
N LYS A 122 5.67 13.99 -11.46
CA LYS A 122 6.79 13.20 -10.97
C LYS A 122 6.60 12.93 -9.48
N VAL A 123 6.64 11.67 -9.08
CA VAL A 123 6.49 11.27 -7.67
C VAL A 123 7.68 10.43 -7.26
N ILE A 124 8.39 10.84 -6.21
CA ILE A 124 9.50 10.08 -5.65
C ILE A 124 8.92 8.94 -4.83
N ALA A 125 9.14 7.71 -5.30
CA ALA A 125 8.68 6.49 -4.65
C ALA A 125 9.69 5.99 -3.61
N HIS A 126 9.16 5.36 -2.56
CA HIS A 126 9.92 4.72 -1.48
C HIS A 126 11.13 5.54 -0.96
N PRO A 127 11.00 6.86 -0.73
CA PRO A 127 12.13 7.78 -0.52
C PRO A 127 13.01 7.40 0.66
N PHE A 128 12.45 6.69 1.65
CA PHE A 128 13.14 6.30 2.88
C PHE A 128 13.64 4.86 2.90
N ARG A 129 13.35 4.04 1.87
CA ARG A 129 13.79 2.66 1.82
C ARG A 129 15.23 2.60 1.35
N GLU A 130 16.14 2.06 2.16
CA GLU A 130 17.58 2.16 1.92
C GLU A 130 18.03 1.70 0.52
N LYS A 131 17.41 0.64 -0.02
CA LYS A 131 17.68 0.14 -1.38
C LYS A 131 17.34 1.16 -2.48
N TYR A 132 16.26 1.92 -2.32
CA TYR A 132 15.69 2.83 -3.32
C TYR A 132 15.79 4.31 -2.90
N ARG A 133 16.55 4.58 -1.84
CA ARG A 133 16.59 5.89 -1.19
C ARG A 133 16.95 6.97 -2.18
N TRP A 134 16.18 8.06 -2.18
CA TRP A 134 16.44 9.21 -3.04
C TRP A 134 17.73 9.91 -2.63
N ARG A 135 18.70 9.97 -3.54
CA ARG A 135 20.04 10.56 -3.35
C ARG A 135 20.32 11.72 -4.30
N LEU A 136 19.35 12.09 -5.12
CA LEU A 136 19.43 13.24 -6.02
C LEU A 136 18.91 14.51 -5.34
N GLU A 137 18.98 15.61 -6.07
CA GLU A 137 18.40 16.89 -5.65
C GLU A 137 16.92 16.73 -5.31
N LYS A 138 16.50 17.38 -4.21
CA LYS A 138 15.13 17.35 -3.69
C LYS A 138 14.33 18.46 -4.34
N ARG A 139 13.92 18.19 -5.57
CA ARG A 139 13.11 19.09 -6.38
C ARG A 139 11.76 19.38 -5.71
N GLU A 140 11.44 20.66 -5.54
CA GLU A 140 10.18 21.09 -4.90
C GLU A 140 8.95 20.83 -5.76
N ASP A 141 9.14 20.69 -7.08
CA ASP A 141 8.09 20.39 -8.07
C ASP A 141 7.77 18.90 -8.18
N TYR A 142 8.51 18.03 -7.49
CA TYR A 142 8.20 16.60 -7.43
C TYR A 142 7.29 16.34 -6.23
N LEU A 143 6.40 15.36 -6.33
CA LEU A 143 5.70 14.82 -5.16
C LEU A 143 6.55 13.77 -4.47
N ILE A 144 6.16 13.41 -3.25
CA ILE A 144 6.82 12.38 -2.46
C ILE A 144 5.80 11.36 -1.95
N GLU A 145 6.13 10.08 -2.08
CA GLU A 145 5.44 9.01 -1.38
C GLU A 145 5.88 9.02 0.10
N LEU A 146 5.22 9.84 0.92
CA LEU A 146 5.61 9.99 2.33
C LEU A 146 5.44 8.70 3.13
N ILE A 147 4.38 7.95 2.84
CA ILE A 147 4.04 6.69 3.49
C ILE A 147 3.73 5.67 2.41
N ASP A 148 4.60 4.68 2.27
CA ASP A 148 4.27 3.42 1.62
C ASP A 148 3.76 2.44 2.70
N LEU A 149 2.52 1.94 2.52
CA LEU A 149 1.88 1.05 3.50
C LEU A 149 2.65 -0.26 3.67
N ARG A 150 3.12 -0.86 2.57
CA ARG A 150 3.84 -2.13 2.56
C ARG A 150 5.13 -2.00 3.36
N ASP A 151 5.95 -1.00 3.06
CA ASP A 151 7.21 -0.70 3.72
C ASP A 151 6.97 -0.35 5.20
N ALA A 152 5.93 0.43 5.53
CA ALA A 152 5.57 0.75 6.91
C ALA A 152 5.19 -0.49 7.75
N LEU A 153 4.47 -1.44 7.15
CA LEU A 153 4.14 -2.70 7.79
C LEU A 153 5.39 -3.61 7.90
N PHE A 154 6.24 -3.63 6.86
CA PHE A 154 7.49 -4.40 6.88
C PHE A 154 8.53 -3.89 7.89
N GLU A 155 8.52 -2.60 8.26
CA GLU A 155 9.35 -2.10 9.36
C GLU A 155 8.90 -2.67 10.73
N LYS A 156 7.65 -3.10 10.85
CA LYS A 156 7.05 -3.59 12.11
C LYS A 156 6.58 -5.04 12.04
N ARG A 157 7.33 -5.92 11.36
CA ARG A 157 6.96 -7.34 11.11
C ARG A 157 6.44 -8.08 12.34
N ALA A 158 7.10 -7.90 13.49
CA ALA A 158 6.69 -8.54 14.74
C ALA A 158 5.32 -8.03 15.24
N SER A 159 5.09 -6.71 15.21
CA SER A 159 3.81 -6.13 15.59
C SER A 159 2.70 -6.49 14.60
N VAL A 160 3.01 -6.56 13.31
CA VAL A 160 2.08 -7.04 12.27
C VAL A 160 1.72 -8.49 12.52
N LEU A 161 2.70 -9.36 12.80
CA LEU A 161 2.45 -10.76 13.12
C LEU A 161 1.55 -10.92 14.36
N LEU A 162 1.85 -10.22 15.45
CA LEU A 162 1.03 -10.24 16.66
C LEU A 162 -0.39 -9.71 16.39
N PHE A 163 -0.50 -8.64 15.60
CA PHE A 163 -1.78 -8.11 15.18
C PHE A 163 -2.57 -9.11 14.37
N VAL A 164 -1.96 -9.78 13.38
CA VAL A 164 -2.63 -10.79 12.54
C VAL A 164 -3.10 -11.97 13.40
N LEU A 165 -2.27 -12.48 14.31
CA LEU A 165 -2.66 -13.56 15.21
C LEU A 165 -3.83 -13.15 16.12
N GLY A 166 -3.74 -11.97 16.75
CA GLY A 166 -4.83 -11.43 17.55
C GLY A 166 -6.09 -11.17 16.71
N ALA A 167 -5.92 -10.71 15.48
CA ALA A 167 -7.01 -10.45 14.57
C ALA A 167 -7.71 -11.74 14.15
N MET A 168 -6.98 -12.82 13.85
CA MET A 168 -7.57 -14.13 13.54
C MET A 168 -8.45 -14.64 14.67
N LEU A 169 -8.03 -14.44 15.93
CA LEU A 169 -8.81 -14.83 17.11
C LEU A 169 -10.06 -13.96 17.30
N LEU A 170 -9.96 -12.66 17.06
CA LEU A 170 -11.03 -11.69 17.33
C LEU A 170 -11.97 -11.45 16.14
N TYR A 171 -11.56 -11.80 14.91
CA TYR A 171 -12.31 -11.55 13.69
C TYR A 171 -13.69 -12.20 13.68
N PRO A 172 -13.89 -13.47 14.14
CA PRO A 172 -15.23 -14.05 14.21
C PRO A 172 -16.21 -13.26 15.09
N LEU A 173 -15.71 -12.53 16.10
CA LEU A 173 -16.53 -11.78 17.05
C LEU A 173 -16.73 -10.33 16.62
N LEU A 174 -15.67 -9.68 16.14
CA LEU A 174 -15.63 -8.24 15.90
C LEU A 174 -15.63 -7.87 14.41
N GLY A 175 -15.48 -8.85 13.51
CA GLY A 175 -15.45 -8.68 12.06
C GLY A 175 -14.41 -7.66 11.60
N GLY A 176 -14.78 -6.88 10.58
CA GLY A 176 -13.92 -5.85 9.99
C GLY A 176 -13.47 -4.74 10.94
N LYS A 177 -14.10 -4.58 12.12
CA LYS A 177 -13.66 -3.56 13.11
C LYS A 177 -12.24 -3.83 13.60
N VAL A 178 -11.85 -5.10 13.73
CA VAL A 178 -10.49 -5.47 14.12
C VAL A 178 -9.47 -5.01 13.09
N LEU A 179 -9.80 -5.13 11.79
CA LEU A 179 -8.92 -4.72 10.70
C LEU A 179 -8.72 -3.20 10.66
N SER A 180 -9.69 -2.41 11.12
CA SER A 180 -9.54 -0.95 11.22
C SER A 180 -8.38 -0.51 12.11
N HIS A 181 -7.96 -1.37 13.05
CA HIS A 181 -6.83 -1.09 13.94
C HIS A 181 -5.46 -1.36 13.31
N LEU A 182 -5.39 -1.97 12.12
CA LEU A 182 -4.13 -2.20 11.41
C LEU A 182 -3.41 -0.86 11.11
N THR A 183 -4.17 0.18 10.79
CA THR A 183 -3.67 1.54 10.53
C THR A 183 -2.91 2.12 11.72
N ARG A 184 -3.23 1.71 12.96
CA ARG A 184 -2.53 2.14 14.18
C ARG A 184 -1.10 1.61 14.27
N LEU A 185 -0.75 0.58 13.49
CA LEU A 185 0.63 0.12 13.39
C LEU A 185 1.50 1.11 12.62
N ILE A 186 0.92 1.98 11.80
CA ILE A 186 1.66 2.95 10.99
C ILE A 186 2.01 4.16 11.87
N ASP A 187 3.31 4.40 12.08
CA ASP A 187 3.82 5.54 12.85
C ASP A 187 3.93 6.76 11.93
N THR A 188 2.79 7.39 11.62
CA THR A 188 2.71 8.54 10.71
C THR A 188 3.65 9.68 11.13
N LEU A 189 3.74 9.95 12.44
CA LEU A 189 4.60 11.00 12.99
C LEU A 189 6.08 10.76 12.70
N ARG A 190 6.54 9.51 12.69
CA ARG A 190 7.91 9.17 12.28
C ARG A 190 8.19 9.57 10.84
N TYR A 191 7.28 9.30 9.91
CA TYR A 191 7.45 9.67 8.50
C TYR A 191 7.47 11.19 8.31
N VAL A 192 6.57 11.91 8.98
CA VAL A 192 6.57 13.39 9.00
C VAL A 192 7.90 13.93 9.56
N ARG A 193 8.42 13.36 10.65
CA ARG A 193 9.74 13.75 11.19
C ARG A 193 10.89 13.44 10.24
N ARG A 194 10.85 12.31 9.53
CA ARG A 194 11.85 11.96 8.50
C ARG A 194 11.83 12.98 7.37
N TYR A 195 10.63 13.34 6.89
CA TYR A 195 10.43 14.37 5.87
C TYR A 195 11.13 15.69 6.23
N PHE A 196 10.83 16.24 7.40
CA PHE A 196 11.44 17.51 7.81
C PHE A 196 12.93 17.39 8.10
N ARG A 197 13.37 16.29 8.73
CA ARG A 197 14.79 16.06 9.05
C ARG A 197 15.66 15.94 7.81
N GLU A 198 15.14 15.32 6.77
CA GLU A 198 15.84 15.21 5.49
C GLU A 198 15.73 16.50 4.66
N GLY A 199 14.96 17.50 5.09
CA GLY A 199 14.90 18.80 4.42
C GLY A 199 14.08 18.81 3.14
N TRP A 200 13.06 17.96 3.04
CA TRP A 200 12.10 17.99 1.94
C TRP A 200 11.23 19.27 1.99
N ARG A 201 10.92 19.84 0.82
CA ARG A 201 10.21 21.13 0.65
C ARG A 201 9.22 21.13 -0.53
N ASN A 202 8.64 19.96 -0.81
CA ASN A 202 7.71 19.78 -1.93
C ASN A 202 6.51 20.74 -1.81
N LYS A 203 6.05 21.27 -2.95
CA LYS A 203 4.88 22.15 -2.98
C LYS A 203 3.62 21.39 -2.56
N PRO A 204 2.75 21.98 -1.71
CA PRO A 204 1.41 21.44 -1.51
C PRO A 204 0.66 21.48 -2.84
N VAL A 205 -0.01 20.37 -3.17
CA VAL A 205 -0.92 20.23 -4.33
C VAL A 205 -2.30 20.72 -3.94
#